data_AF-A0A9W7G5W8-F1
#
_entry.id   AF-A0A9W7G5W8-F1
#
_cell.length_a   1.000
_cell.length_b   1.000
_cell.length_c   1.000
_cell.angle_alpha   90.00
_cell.angle_beta   90.00
_cell.angle_gamma   90.00
#
_symmetry.space_group_name_H-M   'P 1'
#
loop_
_entity.id
_entity.type
_entity.pdbx_description
1 polymer ?
#
loop_
_entity_poly.entity_id
_entity_poly.type
_entity_poly.pdbx_seq_one_letter_code
_entity_poly.pdbx_strand_id
1 'polypeptide(L)'
;MKLAIISTLLASASAFTSSPSAPTSSSTSLSALATKADLVTLAEKSNPVLKYYDPLQLASTTIYGESQDASIAWLRQAEIKHGRVAMAAFVGYIVQSNGLHFPTAQNLAGDVSQFSGSPPEQWDALPDAAKWQIILFVGFLEWFSESAGTHYMRGGKPGEFPKFSEHKELVPHPVPFNLFDPFGLSNSRSAEKKERGLIAELNNGRLAMIGIFGFLAEQKVDGAVPLLKGVVPHYDGEFMAPFLTGPM
;
A
#
# COMPACT_ATOMS: atom_id res chain seq x y z
N MET A 1 -9.44 -88.50 -25.20
CA MET A 1 -8.56 -88.49 -24.02
C MET A 1 -8.91 -87.28 -23.17
N LYS A 2 -9.38 -87.54 -21.94
CA LYS A 2 -9.40 -86.71 -20.71
C LYS A 2 -9.99 -85.28 -20.72
N LEU A 3 -11.09 -85.15 -19.94
CA LEU A 3 -11.50 -84.07 -19.01
C LEU A 3 -11.81 -82.68 -19.59
N ALA A 4 -12.77 -81.87 -19.14
CA ALA A 4 -13.78 -81.90 -18.06
C ALA A 4 -14.73 -80.68 -18.28
N ILE A 5 -16.06 -80.84 -18.15
CA ILE A 5 -16.93 -80.31 -17.07
C ILE A 5 -17.33 -78.80 -17.19
N ILE A 6 -18.63 -78.58 -17.53
CA ILE A 6 -19.68 -77.74 -16.86
C ILE A 6 -19.29 -76.31 -16.41
N SER A 7 -20.05 -75.22 -16.49
CA SER A 7 -21.33 -74.76 -17.08
C SER A 7 -21.59 -73.38 -16.41
N THR A 8 -22.17 -72.44 -17.14
CA THR A 8 -23.07 -71.34 -16.68
C THR A 8 -22.64 -70.36 -15.58
N LEU A 9 -22.64 -69.06 -15.91
CA LEU A 9 -23.68 -68.11 -15.45
C LEU A 9 -23.47 -66.69 -16.03
N LEU A 10 -24.57 -66.16 -16.58
CA LEU A 10 -24.78 -64.76 -16.98
C LEU A 10 -24.52 -63.82 -15.79
N ALA A 11 -23.72 -62.78 -15.99
CA ALA A 11 -23.81 -61.54 -15.22
C ALA A 11 -23.38 -60.34 -16.07
N SER A 12 -24.35 -59.46 -16.32
CA SER A 12 -24.22 -58.21 -17.04
C SER A 12 -23.25 -57.25 -16.34
N ALA A 13 -22.17 -56.84 -17.00
CA ALA A 13 -21.30 -55.79 -16.53
C ALA A 13 -21.91 -54.40 -16.88
N SER A 14 -22.69 -53.85 -15.95
CA SER A 14 -23.04 -52.42 -15.97
C SER A 14 -21.96 -51.60 -15.27
N ALA A 15 -21.60 -50.49 -15.92
CA ALA A 15 -21.12 -49.23 -15.36
C ALA A 15 -19.82 -49.24 -14.52
N PHE A 16 -18.69 -49.02 -15.20
CA PHE A 16 -17.59 -48.27 -14.59
C PHE A 16 -17.91 -46.77 -14.70
N THR A 17 -18.34 -46.16 -13.60
CA THR A 17 -18.25 -44.70 -13.43
C THR A 17 -17.25 -44.43 -12.31
N SER A 18 -16.23 -43.63 -12.59
CA SER A 18 -15.34 -43.09 -11.58
C SER A 18 -16.14 -42.17 -10.66
N SER A 19 -16.06 -42.43 -9.36
CA SER A 19 -16.61 -41.53 -8.34
C SER A 19 -15.89 -40.17 -8.45
N PRO A 20 -16.61 -39.04 -8.58
CA PRO A 20 -15.97 -37.74 -8.51
C PRO A 20 -15.56 -37.50 -7.05
N SER A 21 -14.25 -37.55 -6.77
CA SER A 21 -13.71 -36.96 -5.54
C SER A 21 -14.13 -35.50 -5.50
N ALA A 22 -15.00 -35.17 -4.55
CA ALA A 22 -15.34 -33.80 -4.25
C ALA A 22 -14.04 -33.02 -3.93
N PRO A 23 -13.81 -31.84 -4.51
CA PRO A 23 -12.72 -31.01 -4.07
C PRO A 23 -12.99 -30.62 -2.62
N THR A 24 -12.15 -31.07 -1.70
CA THR A 24 -12.07 -30.52 -0.35
C THR A 24 -11.62 -29.07 -0.52
N SER A 25 -12.57 -28.16 -0.61
CA SER A 25 -12.35 -26.73 -0.55
C SER A 25 -11.82 -26.42 0.85
N SER A 26 -10.49 -26.44 0.99
CA SER A 26 -9.82 -25.73 2.07
C SER A 26 -10.16 -24.25 1.92
N SER A 27 -11.17 -23.80 2.64
CA SER A 27 -11.50 -22.38 2.80
C SER A 27 -10.41 -21.71 3.64
N THR A 28 -9.22 -21.54 3.08
CA THR A 28 -8.38 -20.39 3.45
C THR A 28 -8.95 -19.16 2.77
N SER A 29 -10.19 -18.80 3.11
CA SER A 29 -10.73 -17.48 2.82
C SER A 29 -10.17 -16.51 3.85
N LEU A 30 -8.90 -16.12 3.66
CA LEU A 30 -8.49 -14.72 3.87
C LEU A 30 -9.00 -13.87 2.70
N SER A 31 -10.23 -14.17 2.25
CA SER A 31 -10.94 -13.58 1.14
C SER A 31 -11.76 -12.45 1.72
N ALA A 32 -11.49 -11.24 1.25
CA ALA A 32 -12.22 -10.02 1.56
C ALA A 32 -12.23 -9.62 3.03
N LEU A 33 -11.14 -8.98 3.48
CA LEU A 33 -11.16 -8.09 4.65
C LEU A 33 -11.95 -6.79 4.33
N ALA A 34 -13.10 -6.93 3.68
CA ALA A 34 -13.91 -5.87 3.07
C ALA A 34 -15.27 -5.74 3.75
N THR A 35 -15.63 -6.68 4.63
CA THR A 35 -16.90 -6.57 5.37
C THR A 35 -16.73 -5.67 6.59
N LYS A 36 -17.84 -5.07 7.04
CA LYS A 36 -17.87 -4.25 8.25
C LYS A 36 -17.43 -5.02 9.49
N ALA A 37 -17.73 -6.33 9.57
CA ALA A 37 -17.32 -7.18 10.68
C ALA A 37 -15.79 -7.33 10.74
N ASP A 38 -15.13 -7.53 9.60
CA ASP A 38 -13.67 -7.61 9.56
C ASP A 38 -13.02 -6.29 9.97
N LEU A 39 -13.63 -5.16 9.61
CA LEU A 39 -13.13 -3.85 10.03
C LEU A 39 -13.24 -3.64 11.55
N VAL A 40 -14.33 -4.10 12.18
CA VAL A 40 -14.50 -4.06 13.64
C VAL A 40 -13.45 -4.93 14.33
N THR A 41 -13.25 -6.17 13.87
CA THR A 41 -12.24 -7.06 14.47
C THR A 41 -10.82 -6.50 14.33
N LEU A 42 -10.49 -5.90 13.18
CA LEU A 42 -9.20 -5.23 12.98
C LEU A 42 -9.04 -4.03 13.91
N ALA A 43 -10.11 -3.24 14.08
CA ALA A 43 -10.09 -2.07 14.96
C ALA A 43 -9.85 -2.46 16.43
N GLU A 44 -10.51 -3.51 16.90
CA GLU A 44 -10.28 -4.08 18.24
C GLU A 44 -8.85 -4.57 18.45
N LYS A 45 -8.26 -5.23 17.43
CA LYS A 45 -6.85 -5.63 17.48
C LYS A 45 -5.88 -4.43 17.47
N SER A 46 -6.26 -3.34 16.80
CA SER A 46 -5.43 -2.13 16.73
C SER A 46 -5.42 -1.33 18.04
N ASN A 47 -6.57 -1.23 18.71
CA ASN A 47 -6.71 -0.59 20.01
C ASN A 47 -7.86 -1.23 20.80
N PRO A 48 -7.58 -2.03 21.84
CA PRO A 48 -8.61 -2.74 22.60
C PRO A 48 -9.51 -1.82 23.45
N VAL A 49 -9.10 -0.58 23.70
CA VAL A 49 -9.86 0.38 24.52
C VAL A 49 -10.87 1.14 23.66
N LEU A 50 -10.39 1.74 22.56
CA LEU A 50 -11.23 2.52 21.65
C LEU A 50 -12.13 1.61 20.77
N LYS A 51 -11.66 0.39 20.47
CA LYS A 51 -12.33 -0.58 19.60
C LYS A 51 -12.68 0.05 18.25
N TYR A 52 -13.97 0.08 17.89
CA TYR A 52 -14.46 0.60 16.63
C TYR A 52 -14.84 2.09 16.74
N TYR A 53 -14.25 2.91 15.87
CA TYR A 53 -14.46 4.36 15.84
C TYR A 53 -14.94 4.80 14.46
N ASP A 54 -16.22 5.17 14.36
CA ASP A 54 -16.83 5.70 13.15
C ASP A 54 -17.90 6.75 13.48
N PRO A 55 -17.52 7.97 13.91
CA PRO A 55 -18.47 9.02 14.28
C PRO A 55 -19.21 9.60 13.06
N LEU A 56 -18.62 9.52 11.87
CA LEU A 56 -19.18 10.07 10.62
C LEU A 56 -19.94 9.02 9.79
N GLN A 57 -19.98 7.77 10.25
CA GLN A 57 -20.67 6.64 9.61
C GLN A 57 -20.21 6.37 8.16
N LEU A 58 -18.97 6.70 7.84
CA LEU A 58 -18.44 6.60 6.48
C LEU A 58 -18.31 5.14 6.02
N ALA A 59 -18.09 4.21 6.96
CA ALA A 59 -18.00 2.77 6.65
C ALA A 59 -19.37 2.14 6.30
N SER A 60 -20.47 2.91 6.36
CA SER A 60 -21.81 2.47 5.97
C SER A 60 -22.31 3.15 4.70
N THR A 61 -21.48 4.00 4.07
CA THR A 61 -21.82 4.70 2.83
C THR A 61 -21.44 3.87 1.61
N THR A 62 -22.16 4.08 0.49
CA THR A 62 -21.80 3.57 -0.82
C THR A 62 -21.09 4.64 -1.63
N ILE A 63 -19.84 4.41 -1.98
CA ILE A 63 -19.03 5.34 -2.78
C ILE A 63 -19.21 4.97 -4.25
N TYR A 64 -19.43 5.95 -5.12
CA TYR A 64 -19.59 5.77 -6.57
C TYR A 64 -20.69 4.79 -7.01
N GLY A 65 -21.71 4.56 -6.17
CA GLY A 65 -22.79 3.60 -6.45
C GLY A 65 -22.38 2.12 -6.32
N GLU A 66 -21.20 1.85 -5.77
CA GLU A 66 -20.68 0.50 -5.55
C GLU A 66 -21.26 -0.14 -4.27
N SER A 67 -21.03 -1.44 -4.10
CA SER A 67 -21.44 -2.14 -2.88
C SER A 67 -20.75 -1.56 -1.63
N GLN A 68 -21.37 -1.77 -0.47
CA GLN A 68 -20.80 -1.33 0.80
C GLN A 68 -19.42 -1.95 1.06
N ASP A 69 -19.25 -3.25 0.74
CA ASP A 69 -17.96 -3.94 0.94
C ASP A 69 -16.86 -3.35 0.05
N ALA A 70 -17.20 -3.00 -1.20
CA ALA A 70 -16.27 -2.32 -2.12
C ALA A 70 -15.88 -0.93 -1.59
N SER A 71 -16.84 -0.21 -1.01
CA SER A 71 -16.61 1.10 -0.39
C SER A 71 -15.70 1.02 0.83
N ILE A 72 -15.88 -0.01 1.67
CA ILE A 72 -15.00 -0.28 2.81
C ILE A 72 -13.59 -0.63 2.32
N ALA A 73 -13.46 -1.48 1.30
CA ALA A 73 -12.16 -1.82 0.72
C ALA A 73 -11.44 -0.58 0.17
N TRP A 74 -12.16 0.35 -0.47
CA TRP A 74 -11.64 1.63 -0.93
C TRP A 74 -11.11 2.50 0.22
N LEU A 75 -11.91 2.68 1.29
CA LEU A 75 -11.49 3.47 2.45
C LEU A 75 -10.25 2.88 3.13
N ARG A 76 -10.17 1.55 3.25
CA ARG A 76 -9.00 0.86 3.80
C ARG A 76 -7.77 1.02 2.93
N GLN A 77 -7.94 0.92 1.61
CA GLN A 77 -6.86 1.15 0.66
C GLN A 77 -6.35 2.59 0.77
N ALA A 78 -7.25 3.56 0.84
CA ALA A 78 -6.91 4.97 1.02
C ALA A 78 -6.12 5.20 2.31
N GLU A 79 -6.58 4.68 3.45
CA GLU A 79 -5.87 4.81 4.73
C GLU A 79 -4.44 4.25 4.67
N ILE A 80 -4.27 3.06 4.06
CA ILE A 80 -2.95 2.44 3.92
C ILE A 80 -2.04 3.26 3.01
N LYS A 81 -2.53 3.74 1.85
CA LYS A 81 -1.73 4.58 0.95
C LYS A 81 -1.26 5.87 1.65
N HIS A 82 -2.18 6.58 2.32
CA HIS A 82 -1.84 7.80 3.06
C HIS A 82 -0.84 7.53 4.19
N GLY A 83 -1.05 6.46 4.96
CA GLY A 83 -0.14 6.05 6.02
C GLY A 83 1.27 5.73 5.52
N ARG A 84 1.39 5.00 4.40
CA ARG A 84 2.70 4.66 3.79
C ARG A 84 3.45 5.89 3.31
N VAL A 85 2.77 6.77 2.59
CA VAL A 85 3.37 8.03 2.11
C VAL A 85 3.78 8.90 3.31
N ALA A 86 2.96 9.00 4.34
CA ALA A 86 3.29 9.76 5.54
C ALA A 86 4.49 9.19 6.31
N MET A 87 4.60 7.86 6.44
CA MET A 87 5.76 7.23 7.07
C MET A 87 7.05 7.50 6.29
N ALA A 88 7.01 7.38 4.96
CA ALA A 88 8.16 7.69 4.11
C ALA A 88 8.53 9.19 4.16
N ALA A 89 7.52 10.07 4.13
CA ALA A 89 7.70 11.52 4.23
C ALA A 89 8.31 11.91 5.57
N PHE A 90 7.92 11.28 6.68
CA PHE A 90 8.44 11.63 8.01
C PHE A 90 9.93 11.33 8.13
N VAL A 91 10.36 10.16 7.67
CA VAL A 91 11.79 9.81 7.63
C VAL A 91 12.54 10.70 6.64
N GLY A 92 11.98 10.93 5.45
CA GLY A 92 12.57 11.82 4.45
C GLY A 92 12.78 13.23 4.97
N TYR A 93 11.79 13.78 5.67
CA TYR A 93 11.85 15.11 6.28
C TYR A 93 13.01 15.21 7.28
N ILE A 94 13.17 14.23 8.18
CA ILE A 94 14.28 14.19 9.15
C ILE A 94 15.64 14.12 8.45
N VAL A 95 15.78 13.26 7.43
CA VAL A 95 17.04 13.11 6.68
C VAL A 95 17.44 14.42 6.00
N GLN A 96 16.47 15.07 5.35
CA GLN A 96 16.70 16.35 4.66
C GLN A 96 16.98 17.50 5.62
N SER A 97 16.28 17.59 6.75
CA SER A 97 16.56 18.59 7.78
C SER A 97 17.94 18.44 8.43
N ASN A 98 18.50 17.22 8.49
CA ASN A 98 19.85 16.99 9.00
C ASN A 98 20.95 17.24 7.95
N GLY A 99 20.60 17.66 6.73
CA GLY A 99 21.56 17.89 5.66
C GLY A 99 22.20 16.62 5.10
N LEU A 100 21.56 15.45 5.31
CA LEU A 100 22.03 14.19 4.74
C LEU A 100 21.57 14.08 3.28
N HIS A 101 22.27 14.77 2.41
CA HIS A 101 22.02 14.73 0.97
C HIS A 101 23.03 13.83 0.24
N PHE A 102 22.69 13.43 -0.98
CA PHE A 102 23.65 12.71 -1.83
C PHE A 102 24.83 13.63 -2.17
N PRO A 103 26.09 13.13 -2.11
CA PRO A 103 27.28 13.96 -2.28
C PRO A 103 27.61 14.30 -3.74
N THR A 104 26.72 13.97 -4.68
CA THR A 104 26.95 14.11 -6.12
C THR A 104 25.97 15.10 -6.74
N ALA A 105 26.42 15.84 -7.74
CA ALA A 105 25.55 16.70 -8.53
C ALA A 105 24.41 15.88 -9.16
N GLN A 106 23.18 16.36 -9.02
CA GLN A 106 21.99 15.70 -9.56
C GLN A 106 21.72 16.07 -11.03
N ASN A 107 22.28 17.20 -11.50
CA ASN A 107 22.17 17.64 -12.87
C ASN A 107 23.53 17.62 -13.58
N LEU A 108 23.49 17.63 -14.91
CA LEU A 108 24.71 17.70 -15.73
C LEU A 108 25.45 19.04 -15.58
N ALA A 109 24.77 20.06 -15.06
CA ALA A 109 25.32 21.41 -14.85
C ALA A 109 26.15 21.53 -13.56
N GLY A 110 26.13 20.54 -12.67
CA GLY A 110 26.89 20.56 -11.41
C GLY A 110 26.24 21.36 -10.28
N ASP A 111 24.95 21.71 -10.37
CA ASP A 111 24.26 22.49 -9.35
C ASP A 111 23.90 21.64 -8.11
N VAL A 112 24.09 22.26 -6.95
CA VAL A 112 23.85 21.71 -5.61
C VAL A 112 23.00 22.64 -4.75
N SER A 113 22.50 23.75 -5.31
CA SER A 113 21.70 24.77 -4.62
C SER A 113 20.45 24.20 -3.95
N GLN A 114 19.88 23.12 -4.51
CA GLN A 114 18.70 22.41 -4.02
C GLN A 114 18.85 21.75 -2.64
N PHE A 115 20.07 21.65 -2.08
CA PHE A 115 20.30 21.02 -0.78
C PHE A 115 20.31 22.02 0.39
N SER A 116 20.09 23.31 0.13
CA SER A 116 20.08 24.34 1.15
C SER A 116 18.66 24.65 1.64
N GLY A 117 18.54 25.00 2.92
CA GLY A 117 17.27 25.41 3.52
C GLY A 117 16.44 24.26 4.09
N SER A 118 15.17 24.56 4.35
CA SER A 118 14.19 23.66 4.90
C SER A 118 13.72 22.63 3.85
N PRO A 119 13.27 21.43 4.25
CA PRO A 119 12.77 20.42 3.29
C PRO A 119 11.73 20.91 2.26
N PRO A 120 10.78 21.81 2.57
CA PRO A 120 9.90 22.36 1.54
C PRO A 120 10.61 23.29 0.55
N GLU A 121 11.54 24.13 0.99
CA GLU A 121 12.35 24.99 0.11
C GLU A 121 13.24 24.16 -0.82
N GLN A 122 13.76 23.04 -0.32
CA GLN A 122 14.52 22.08 -1.13
C GLN A 122 13.67 21.46 -2.25
N TRP A 123 12.37 21.23 -2.01
CA TRP A 123 11.45 20.81 -3.07
C TRP A 123 11.24 21.93 -4.09
N ASP A 124 11.07 23.17 -3.63
CA ASP A 124 10.86 24.31 -4.52
C ASP A 124 12.05 24.56 -5.45
N ALA A 125 13.27 24.44 -4.91
CA ALA A 125 14.52 24.60 -5.64
C ALA A 125 14.78 23.49 -6.70
N LEU A 126 14.02 22.39 -6.70
CA LEU A 126 14.16 21.35 -7.72
C LEU A 126 13.78 21.88 -9.11
N PRO A 127 14.55 21.55 -10.16
CA PRO A 127 14.17 21.83 -11.54
C PRO A 127 12.83 21.20 -11.90
N ASP A 128 12.00 21.90 -12.69
CA ASP A 128 10.67 21.42 -13.09
C ASP A 128 10.70 20.04 -13.77
N ALA A 129 11.73 19.79 -14.59
CA ALA A 129 11.92 18.50 -15.24
C ALA A 129 12.09 17.36 -14.23
N ALA A 130 12.80 17.60 -13.11
CA ALA A 130 12.98 16.61 -12.05
C ALA A 130 11.66 16.37 -11.29
N LYS A 131 10.91 17.43 -10.98
CA LYS A 131 9.58 17.33 -10.34
C LYS A 131 8.63 16.49 -11.19
N TRP A 132 8.56 16.75 -12.49
CA TRP A 132 7.75 15.95 -13.42
C TRP A 132 8.17 14.47 -13.47
N GLN A 133 9.48 14.18 -13.52
CA GLN A 133 9.97 12.80 -13.54
C GLN A 133 9.56 12.04 -12.27
N ILE A 134 9.65 12.67 -11.09
CA ILE A 134 9.23 12.07 -9.82
C ILE A 134 7.72 11.79 -9.83
N ILE A 135 6.91 12.79 -10.21
CA ILE A 135 5.45 12.66 -10.25
C ILE A 135 5.01 11.59 -11.25
N LEU A 136 5.59 11.56 -12.45
CA LEU A 136 5.28 10.57 -13.47
C LEU A 136 5.73 9.16 -13.06
N PHE A 137 6.87 9.04 -12.37
CA PHE A 137 7.32 7.77 -11.83
C PHE A 137 6.35 7.22 -10.78
N VAL A 138 5.94 8.04 -9.81
CA VAL A 138 4.92 7.65 -8.82
C VAL A 138 3.59 7.37 -9.50
N GLY A 139 3.20 8.17 -10.50
CA GLY A 139 1.99 7.97 -11.29
C GLY A 139 1.97 6.62 -12.01
N PHE A 140 3.11 6.17 -12.57
CA PHE A 140 3.24 4.84 -13.13
C PHE A 140 3.06 3.74 -12.09
N LEU A 141 3.66 3.88 -10.90
CA LEU A 141 3.52 2.90 -9.81
C LEU A 141 2.07 2.77 -9.33
N GLU A 142 1.38 3.90 -9.16
CA GLU A 142 -0.04 3.93 -8.79
C GLU A 142 -0.90 3.31 -9.89
N TRP A 143 -0.69 3.69 -11.16
CA TRP A 143 -1.40 3.08 -12.31
C TRP A 143 -1.18 1.57 -12.39
N PHE A 144 0.05 1.11 -12.16
CA PHE A 144 0.37 -0.31 -12.17
C PHE A 144 -0.36 -1.06 -11.06
N SER A 145 -0.49 -0.48 -9.86
CA SER A 145 -1.21 -1.09 -8.74
C SER A 145 -2.70 -1.30 -9.01
N GLU A 146 -3.30 -0.45 -9.83
CA GLU A 146 -4.72 -0.54 -10.21
C GLU A 146 -4.94 -1.48 -11.42
N SER A 147 -3.96 -1.56 -12.32
CA SER A 147 -4.06 -2.32 -13.58
C SER A 147 -3.60 -3.77 -13.46
N ALA A 148 -2.70 -4.06 -12.52
CA ALA A 148 -2.09 -5.37 -12.35
C ALA A 148 -2.72 -6.15 -11.19
N GLY A 149 -3.18 -7.37 -11.48
CA GLY A 149 -3.72 -8.29 -10.47
C GLY A 149 -5.21 -8.06 -10.16
N THR A 150 -5.67 -8.56 -9.02
CA THR A 150 -7.07 -8.44 -8.60
C THR A 150 -7.28 -7.14 -7.82
N HIS A 151 -8.14 -6.27 -8.34
CA HIS A 151 -8.47 -5.00 -7.71
C HIS A 151 -9.06 -5.18 -6.29
N TYR A 152 -8.69 -4.31 -5.35
CA TYR A 152 -9.09 -4.41 -3.93
C TYR A 152 -10.61 -4.28 -3.71
N MET A 153 -11.33 -3.55 -4.57
CA MET A 153 -12.81 -3.50 -4.55
C MET A 153 -13.50 -4.74 -5.16
N ARG A 154 -12.74 -5.71 -5.66
CA ARG A 154 -13.23 -6.92 -6.36
C ARG A 154 -12.62 -8.20 -5.78
N GLY A 155 -12.23 -8.18 -4.50
CA GLY A 155 -11.72 -9.34 -3.77
C GLY A 155 -10.20 -9.36 -3.56
N GLY A 156 -9.47 -8.39 -4.13
CA GLY A 156 -8.06 -8.17 -3.79
C GLY A 156 -7.88 -7.70 -2.35
N LYS A 157 -6.66 -7.84 -1.81
CA LYS A 157 -6.35 -7.34 -0.47
C LYS A 157 -5.91 -5.88 -0.54
N PRO A 158 -6.52 -4.97 0.26
CA PRO A 158 -6.03 -3.61 0.40
C PRO A 158 -4.57 -3.59 0.86
N GLY A 159 -3.74 -2.81 0.17
CA GLY A 159 -2.33 -2.58 0.47
C GLY A 159 -1.36 -3.58 -0.17
N GLU A 160 -1.85 -4.58 -0.92
CA GLU A 160 -1.00 -5.55 -1.61
C GLU A 160 -0.53 -4.99 -2.96
N PHE A 161 0.77 -4.78 -3.12
CA PHE A 161 1.33 -4.30 -4.38
C PHE A 161 1.66 -5.50 -5.30
N PRO A 162 1.14 -5.54 -6.54
CA PRO A 162 1.39 -6.64 -7.48
C PRO A 162 2.88 -6.70 -7.85
N LYS A 163 3.43 -7.92 -8.03
CA LYS A 163 4.86 -8.07 -8.37
C LYS A 163 5.08 -7.79 -9.85
N PHE A 164 6.10 -7.01 -10.19
CA PHE A 164 6.47 -6.74 -11.58
C PHE A 164 6.79 -8.04 -12.35
N SER A 165 7.41 -9.02 -11.69
CA SER A 165 7.77 -10.30 -12.31
C SER A 165 6.57 -11.14 -12.79
N GLU A 166 5.40 -10.93 -12.19
CA GLU A 166 4.18 -11.70 -12.47
C GLU A 166 3.36 -11.07 -13.61
N HIS A 167 3.60 -9.78 -13.94
CA HIS A 167 2.83 -9.02 -14.94
C HIS A 167 3.70 -8.53 -16.11
N LYS A 168 4.33 -9.49 -16.81
CA LYS A 168 5.18 -9.23 -17.99
C LYS A 168 4.46 -8.59 -19.17
N GLU A 169 3.13 -8.60 -19.18
CA GLU A 169 2.31 -8.00 -20.24
C GLU A 169 2.21 -6.47 -20.11
N LEU A 170 2.33 -5.94 -18.88
CA LEU A 170 2.21 -4.52 -18.58
C LEU A 170 3.57 -3.80 -18.53
N VAL A 171 4.67 -4.55 -18.41
CA VAL A 171 6.03 -4.01 -18.38
C VAL A 171 6.81 -4.57 -19.56
N PRO A 172 7.17 -3.74 -20.57
CA PRO A 172 7.82 -4.20 -21.79
C PRO A 172 9.16 -4.90 -21.60
N HIS A 173 9.86 -4.61 -20.49
CA HIS A 173 11.13 -5.23 -20.15
C HIS A 173 11.12 -5.73 -18.69
N PRO A 174 11.72 -6.89 -18.39
CA PRO A 174 11.80 -7.38 -17.02
C PRO A 174 12.67 -6.44 -16.17
N VAL A 175 12.13 -6.00 -15.04
CA VAL A 175 12.89 -5.27 -14.02
C VAL A 175 13.51 -6.26 -13.04
N PRO A 176 14.75 -6.02 -12.57
CA PRO A 176 15.48 -6.98 -11.75
C PRO A 176 14.92 -7.15 -10.34
N PHE A 177 14.22 -6.14 -9.82
CA PHE A 177 13.70 -6.11 -8.45
C PHE A 177 12.22 -5.72 -8.42
N ASN A 178 11.48 -6.27 -7.46
CA ASN A 178 10.13 -5.84 -7.15
C ASN A 178 10.14 -4.59 -6.24
N LEU A 179 9.06 -3.80 -6.26
CA LEU A 179 8.95 -2.58 -5.46
C LEU A 179 9.03 -2.85 -3.95
N PHE A 180 8.29 -3.85 -3.47
CA PHE A 180 8.34 -4.29 -2.07
C PHE A 180 9.07 -5.62 -1.94
N ASP A 181 9.89 -5.72 -0.89
CA ASP A 181 10.71 -6.89 -0.56
C ASP A 181 11.55 -7.40 -1.75
N PRO A 182 12.51 -6.60 -2.25
CA PRO A 182 13.32 -6.94 -3.42
C PRO A 182 14.16 -8.22 -3.25
N PHE A 183 14.42 -8.64 -2.01
CA PHE A 183 15.20 -9.83 -1.67
C PHE A 183 14.33 -11.01 -1.16
N GLY A 184 13.00 -10.86 -1.12
CA GLY A 184 12.09 -11.94 -0.74
C GLY A 184 12.21 -12.41 0.72
N LEU A 185 12.73 -11.58 1.62
CA LEU A 185 12.98 -11.91 3.02
C LEU A 185 11.68 -12.09 3.84
N SER A 186 10.56 -11.57 3.35
CA SER A 186 9.26 -11.63 4.03
C SER A 186 8.46 -12.91 3.71
N ASN A 187 8.89 -13.70 2.71
CA ASN A 187 8.18 -14.89 2.24
C ASN A 187 8.10 -16.01 3.29
N SER A 188 9.09 -16.11 4.17
CA SER A 188 9.17 -17.14 5.21
C SER A 188 8.44 -16.79 6.52
N ARG A 189 7.78 -15.62 6.61
CA ARG A 189 7.08 -15.19 7.82
C ARG A 189 5.73 -15.91 7.99
N SER A 190 5.43 -16.33 9.23
CA SER A 190 4.13 -16.92 9.60
C SER A 190 2.97 -15.94 9.41
N ALA A 191 1.77 -16.46 9.20
CA ALA A 191 0.56 -15.64 8.98
C ALA A 191 0.27 -14.69 10.15
N GLU A 192 0.46 -15.14 11.38
CA GLU A 192 0.29 -14.32 12.59
C GLU A 192 1.28 -13.15 12.65
N LYS A 193 2.55 -13.38 12.26
CA LYS A 193 3.55 -12.29 12.18
C LYS A 193 3.19 -11.27 11.10
N LYS A 194 2.60 -11.72 9.99
CA LYS A 194 2.11 -10.83 8.92
C LYS A 194 0.94 -9.99 9.42
N GLU A 195 -0.04 -10.59 10.09
CA GLU A 195 -1.18 -9.85 10.67
C GLU A 195 -0.72 -8.80 11.69
N ARG A 196 0.16 -9.18 12.61
CA ARG A 196 0.75 -8.22 13.57
C ARG A 196 1.50 -7.09 12.87
N GLY A 197 2.21 -7.41 11.78
CA GLY A 197 2.90 -6.42 10.95
C GLY A 197 1.95 -5.42 10.30
N LEU A 198 0.81 -5.88 9.79
CA LEU A 198 -0.21 -5.03 9.17
C LEU A 198 -0.86 -4.07 10.20
N ILE A 199 -1.12 -4.55 11.42
CA ILE A 199 -1.65 -3.70 12.49
C ILE A 199 -0.61 -2.65 12.92
N ALA A 200 0.66 -3.04 13.02
CA ALA A 200 1.74 -2.11 13.32
C ALA A 200 1.89 -1.04 12.24
N GLU A 201 1.82 -1.44 10.96
CA GLU A 201 1.83 -0.53 9.81
C GLU A 201 0.69 0.49 9.88
N LEU A 202 -0.53 0.04 10.19
CA LEU A 202 -1.70 0.90 10.31
C LEU A 202 -1.52 1.95 11.40
N ASN A 203 -1.11 1.54 12.61
CA ASN A 203 -0.95 2.43 13.74
C ASN A 203 0.23 3.40 13.56
N ASN A 204 1.35 2.94 12.98
CA ASN A 204 2.48 3.80 12.65
C ASN A 204 2.15 4.78 11.52
N GLY A 205 1.36 4.35 10.53
CA GLY A 205 0.85 5.21 9.46
C GLY A 205 -0.04 6.33 10.01
N ARG A 206 -0.97 6.01 10.91
CA ARG A 206 -1.82 7.00 11.61
C ARG A 206 -0.99 8.02 12.38
N LEU A 207 0.03 7.56 13.10
CA LEU A 207 0.92 8.44 13.84
C LEU A 207 1.74 9.35 12.89
N ALA A 208 2.28 8.79 11.81
CA ALA A 208 3.07 9.54 10.84
C ALA A 208 2.24 10.60 10.10
N MET A 209 0.96 10.31 9.79
CA MET A 209 0.05 11.29 9.20
C MET A 209 -0.10 12.53 10.10
N ILE A 210 -0.36 12.31 11.40
CA ILE A 210 -0.46 13.41 12.36
C ILE A 210 0.89 14.14 12.51
N GLY A 211 2.00 13.40 12.53
CA GLY A 211 3.34 13.95 12.63
C GLY A 211 3.69 14.92 11.49
N ILE A 212 3.41 14.54 10.25
CA ILE A 212 3.64 15.40 9.08
C ILE A 212 2.77 16.66 9.12
N PHE A 213 1.48 16.53 9.39
CA PHE A 213 0.63 17.72 9.52
C PHE A 213 1.07 18.63 10.68
N GLY A 214 1.61 18.07 11.76
CA GLY A 214 2.21 18.84 12.84
C GLY A 214 3.43 19.66 12.38
N PHE A 215 4.31 19.09 11.57
CA PHE A 215 5.45 19.80 10.99
C PHE A 215 5.01 20.90 10.03
N LEU A 216 4.08 20.61 9.12
CA LEU A 216 3.56 21.58 8.16
C LEU A 216 2.82 22.74 8.84
N ALA A 217 2.06 22.45 9.90
CA ALA A 217 1.35 23.48 10.67
C ALA A 217 2.33 24.42 11.39
N GLU A 218 3.37 23.89 12.05
CA GLU A 218 4.39 24.70 12.71
C GLU A 218 5.19 25.55 11.71
N GLN A 219 5.46 25.04 10.51
CA GLN A 219 6.15 25.79 9.46
C GLN A 219 5.36 27.01 8.97
N LYS A 220 4.02 26.91 8.96
CA LYS A 220 3.13 27.99 8.49
C LYS A 220 2.70 28.94 9.58
N VAL A 221 2.57 28.43 10.80
CA VAL A 221 2.08 29.17 11.95
C VAL A 221 3.00 28.86 13.12
N ASP A 222 3.88 29.82 13.41
CA ASP A 222 4.84 29.68 14.50
C ASP A 222 4.14 29.44 15.83
N GLY A 223 4.48 28.34 16.51
CA GLY A 223 3.88 27.93 17.77
C GLY A 223 2.53 27.23 17.67
N ALA A 224 2.10 26.79 16.47
CA ALA A 224 0.94 25.91 16.31
C ALA A 224 1.10 24.59 17.09
N VAL A 225 2.32 24.07 17.17
CA VAL A 225 2.68 22.91 17.99
C VAL A 225 3.68 23.37 19.06
N PRO A 226 3.23 23.54 20.33
CA PRO A 226 4.07 24.09 21.40
C PRO A 226 5.41 23.38 21.62
N LEU A 227 5.49 22.08 21.29
CA LEU A 227 6.69 21.25 21.45
C LEU A 227 7.74 21.49 20.34
N LEU A 228 7.35 22.01 19.17
CA LEU A 228 8.21 22.13 17.99
C LEU A 228 8.73 23.55 17.75
N LYS A 229 8.38 24.49 18.64
CA LYS A 229 8.75 25.89 18.52
C LYS A 229 10.27 26.07 18.39
N GLY A 230 10.69 26.65 17.27
CA GLY A 230 12.09 26.98 16.98
C GLY A 230 12.95 25.81 16.49
N VAL A 231 12.38 24.61 16.32
CA VAL A 231 13.06 23.47 15.69
C VAL A 231 12.89 23.50 14.18
N VAL A 232 11.70 23.93 13.73
CA VAL A 232 11.34 23.94 12.32
C VAL A 232 11.36 25.39 11.82
N PRO A 233 12.10 25.69 10.74
CA PRO A 233 12.11 27.04 10.17
C PRO A 233 10.75 27.39 9.54
N HIS A 234 10.38 28.67 9.62
CA HIS A 234 9.18 29.20 8.99
C HIS A 234 9.27 29.07 7.47
N TYR A 235 8.15 28.76 6.81
CA TYR A 235 8.08 28.64 5.36
C TYR A 235 6.83 29.33 4.80
N ASP A 236 7.05 30.35 3.98
CA ASP A 236 5.99 31.20 3.40
C ASP A 236 5.41 30.65 2.07
N GLY A 237 6.06 29.69 1.43
CA GLY A 237 5.58 29.12 0.15
C GLY A 237 4.39 28.16 0.28
N GLU A 238 3.86 27.66 -0.84
CA GLU A 238 2.66 26.82 -0.84
C GLU A 238 2.99 25.32 -0.91
N PHE A 239 2.84 24.59 0.19
CA PHE A 239 3.10 23.14 0.25
C PHE A 239 2.28 22.29 -0.73
N MET A 240 1.10 22.78 -1.12
CA MET A 240 0.16 22.03 -1.96
C MET A 240 0.34 22.32 -3.44
N ALA A 241 1.22 23.28 -3.79
CA ALA A 241 1.56 23.59 -5.17
C ALA A 241 2.80 22.76 -5.59
N PRO A 242 2.66 21.78 -6.48
CA PRO A 242 3.81 20.99 -6.93
C PRO A 242 4.78 21.81 -7.78
N PHE A 243 4.27 22.83 -8.48
CA PHE A 243 5.03 23.77 -9.30
C PHE A 243 4.68 25.19 -8.88
N LEU A 244 5.66 25.96 -8.44
CA LEU A 244 5.46 27.38 -8.14
C LEU A 244 5.50 28.17 -9.45
N THR A 245 4.47 28.99 -9.69
CA THR A 245 4.43 29.91 -10.83
C THR A 245 4.97 31.27 -10.41
N GLY A 246 6.29 31.49 -10.51
CA GLY A 246 6.92 32.80 -10.24
C GLY A 246 8.44 32.76 -10.37
N PRO A 247 9.12 33.87 -10.70
CA PRO A 247 10.57 33.90 -10.77
C PRO A 247 11.15 33.76 -9.36
N MET A 248 12.15 32.89 -9.22
CA MET A 248 13.03 32.82 -8.06
C MET A 248 13.84 34.12 -7.89
#